data_AF-A0A1X9SLW6-F1
#
_entry.id   AF-A0A1X9SLW6-F1
#
_cell.length_a   1.000
_cell.length_b   1.000
_cell.length_c   1.000
_cell.angle_alpha   90.00
_cell.angle_beta   90.00
_cell.angle_gamma   90.00
#
_symmetry.space_group_name_H-M   'P 1'
#
loop_
_entity.id
_entity.type
_entity.pdbx_description
1 polymer ?
#
loop_
_entity_poly.entity_id
_entity_poly.type
_entity_poly.pdbx_seq_one_letter_code
_entity_poly.pdbx_strand_id
1 'polypeptide(L)'
;MGLLKELEANYDLDTIEDYLTHFNMMNASLDKLIVNLNRDDKFQSNSLELNRIFHNIKTASQYLELSPIAKLSAIAEDITDRLKSNRTTGVKASNELIDWLLLVADQLQGYLDDIENDEIYLRILNPKIIAIPNEIFN
;
A
#
# COMPACT_ATOMS: atom_id res chain seq x y z
N MET A 1 18.52 -16.41 9.59
CA MET A 1 18.71 -14.97 9.33
C MET A 1 17.32 -14.42 9.10
N GLY A 2 16.96 -13.31 9.75
CA GLY A 2 15.66 -12.69 9.52
C GLY A 2 15.68 -11.84 8.24
N LEU A 3 14.54 -11.23 7.93
CA LEU A 3 14.32 -10.45 6.71
C LEU A 3 15.30 -9.28 6.58
N LEU A 4 15.50 -8.48 7.63
CA LEU A 4 16.37 -7.32 7.58
C LEU A 4 17.81 -7.74 7.33
N LYS A 5 18.31 -8.72 8.09
CA LYS A 5 19.68 -9.21 7.90
C LYS A 5 19.89 -9.87 6.53
N GLU A 6 18.86 -10.47 5.95
CA GLU A 6 18.91 -10.99 4.59
C GLU A 6 19.01 -9.88 3.56
N LEU A 7 18.26 -8.79 3.73
CA LEU A 7 18.41 -7.59 2.90
C LEU A 7 19.82 -7.00 3.04
N GLU A 8 20.33 -6.83 4.26
CA GLU A 8 21.67 -6.29 4.54
C GLU A 8 22.81 -7.17 3.99
N ALA A 9 22.56 -8.47 3.78
CA ALA A 9 23.52 -9.38 3.14
C ALA A 9 23.55 -9.24 1.61
N ASN A 10 22.46 -8.76 1.00
CA ASN A 10 22.25 -8.76 -0.45
C ASN A 10 22.32 -7.35 -1.08
N TYR A 11 22.10 -6.31 -0.29
CA TYR A 11 22.02 -4.91 -0.74
C TYR A 11 22.88 -4.00 0.15
N ASP A 12 23.21 -2.81 -0.34
CA ASP A 12 23.91 -1.81 0.47
C ASP A 12 22.98 -1.20 1.54
N LEU A 13 23.58 -0.78 2.66
CA LEU A 13 22.82 -0.24 3.80
C LEU A 13 22.04 1.02 3.43
N ASP A 14 22.62 1.90 2.61
CA ASP A 14 21.97 3.15 2.18
C ASP A 14 20.66 2.85 1.43
N THR A 15 20.66 1.86 0.54
CA THR A 15 19.47 1.41 -0.20
C THR A 15 18.38 0.89 0.74
N ILE A 16 18.76 0.13 1.77
CA ILE A 16 17.82 -0.44 2.74
C ILE A 16 17.23 0.66 3.61
N GLU A 17 18.06 1.58 4.12
CA GLU A 17 17.62 2.72 4.91
C GLU A 17 16.69 3.64 4.11
N ASP A 18 17.02 3.94 2.85
CA ASP A 18 16.17 4.72 1.95
C ASP A 18 14.83 4.02 1.68
N TYR A 19 14.84 2.70 1.47
CA TYR A 19 13.62 1.92 1.27
C TYR A 19 12.71 1.98 2.51
N LEU A 20 13.24 1.66 3.69
CA LEU A 20 12.46 1.63 4.93
C LEU A 20 11.93 3.02 5.29
N THR A 21 12.75 4.05 5.12
CA THR A 21 12.35 5.44 5.34
C THR A 21 11.19 5.84 4.43
N HIS A 22 11.31 5.61 3.12
CA HIS A 22 10.26 5.95 2.17
C HIS A 22 9.00 5.10 2.38
N PHE A 23 9.15 3.80 2.66
CA PHE A 23 8.01 2.92 2.92
C PHE A 23 7.24 3.39 4.16
N ASN A 24 7.92 3.67 5.26
CA ASN A 24 7.30 4.20 6.48
C ASN A 24 6.58 5.54 6.23
N MET A 25 7.24 6.50 5.56
CA MET A 25 6.64 7.80 5.25
C MET A 25 5.37 7.67 4.40
N MET A 26 5.39 6.80 3.39
CA MET A 26 4.24 6.54 2.53
C MET A 26 3.11 5.87 3.32
N ASN A 27 3.43 4.86 4.13
CA ASN A 27 2.45 4.11 4.91
C ASN A 27 1.73 5.00 5.94
N ALA A 28 2.46 5.89 6.61
CA ALA A 28 1.91 6.86 7.56
C ALA A 28 0.88 7.82 6.94
N SER A 29 0.87 7.97 5.61
CA SER A 29 -0.07 8.85 4.91
C SER A 29 -1.35 8.15 4.43
N LEU A 30 -1.36 6.81 4.36
CA LEU A 30 -2.42 6.02 3.71
C LEU A 30 -3.79 6.26 4.36
N ASP A 31 -3.92 6.07 5.68
CA ASP A 31 -5.22 6.17 6.38
C ASP A 31 -5.94 7.48 6.09
N LYS A 32 -5.23 8.59 6.23
CA LYS A 32 -5.78 9.92 5.98
C LYS A 32 -6.20 10.06 4.51
N LEU A 33 -5.41 9.57 3.57
CA LEU A 33 -5.73 9.66 2.16
C LEU A 33 -6.96 8.81 1.81
N ILE A 34 -7.03 7.59 2.34
CA ILE A 34 -8.11 6.61 2.15
C ILE A 34 -9.43 7.14 2.69
N VAL A 35 -9.49 7.59 3.95
CA VAL A 35 -10.72 8.11 4.58
C VAL A 35 -11.29 9.30 3.80
N ASN A 36 -10.41 10.16 3.28
CA ASN A 36 -10.82 11.32 2.50
C ASN A 36 -11.37 10.97 1.10
N LEU A 37 -11.32 9.71 0.64
CA LEU A 37 -12.02 9.29 -0.57
C LEU A 37 -13.55 9.37 -0.44
N ASN A 38 -14.11 9.45 0.77
CA ASN A 38 -15.54 9.69 0.97
C ASN A 38 -15.95 11.17 0.81
N ARG A 39 -15.00 12.03 0.45
CA ARG A 39 -15.22 13.47 0.25
C ARG A 39 -15.04 13.81 -1.21
N ASP A 40 -16.07 14.39 -1.79
CA ASP A 40 -16.08 14.84 -3.19
C ASP A 40 -14.96 15.85 -3.48
N ASP A 41 -14.70 16.77 -2.54
CA ASP A 41 -13.65 17.80 -2.64
C ASP A 41 -12.22 17.25 -2.58
N LYS A 42 -12.02 16.01 -2.12
CA LYS A 42 -10.71 15.35 -1.96
C LYS A 42 -10.54 14.11 -2.82
N PHE A 43 -11.63 13.53 -3.33
CA PHE A 43 -11.63 12.24 -4.00
C PHE A 43 -10.56 12.17 -5.09
N GLN A 44 -10.51 13.16 -5.99
CA GLN A 44 -9.57 13.16 -7.12
C GLN A 44 -8.10 13.27 -6.70
N SER A 45 -7.77 14.25 -5.84
CA SER A 45 -6.39 14.44 -5.39
C SER A 45 -5.88 13.23 -4.61
N ASN A 46 -6.74 12.62 -3.81
CA ASN A 46 -6.36 11.49 -2.97
C ASN A 46 -6.26 10.20 -3.77
N SER A 47 -7.14 9.99 -4.76
CA SER A 47 -7.03 8.84 -5.67
C SER A 47 -5.70 8.86 -6.44
N LEU A 48 -5.27 10.04 -6.90
CA LEU A 48 -3.99 10.21 -7.58
C LEU A 48 -2.81 9.91 -6.66
N GLU A 49 -2.82 10.45 -5.44
CA GLU A 49 -1.72 10.28 -4.49
C GLU A 49 -1.62 8.83 -3.99
N LEU A 50 -2.76 8.19 -3.69
CA LEU A 50 -2.79 6.78 -3.31
C LEU A 50 -2.21 5.88 -4.40
N ASN A 51 -2.60 6.11 -5.66
CA ASN A 51 -2.04 5.34 -6.77
C ASN A 51 -0.52 5.53 -6.90
N ARG A 52 -0.02 6.75 -6.72
CA ARG A 52 1.42 7.03 -6.72
C ARG A 52 2.14 6.32 -5.59
N ILE A 53 1.58 6.32 -4.38
CA ILE A 53 2.14 5.61 -3.22
C ILE A 53 2.22 4.11 -3.50
N PHE A 54 1.13 3.48 -3.93
CA PHE A 54 1.13 2.04 -4.21
C PHE A 54 2.09 1.68 -5.34
N HIS A 55 2.21 2.51 -6.37
CA HIS A 55 3.21 2.34 -7.43
C HIS A 55 4.66 2.38 -6.90
N ASN A 56 4.97 3.36 -6.03
CA ASN A 56 6.31 3.50 -5.45
C ASN A 56 6.66 2.32 -4.54
N ILE A 57 5.74 1.92 -3.64
CA ILE A 57 5.97 0.76 -2.76
C ILE A 57 6.16 -0.50 -3.60
N LYS A 58 5.34 -0.71 -4.63
CA LYS A 58 5.47 -1.85 -5.54
C LYS A 58 6.84 -1.92 -6.19
N THR A 59 7.25 -0.85 -6.87
CA THR A 59 8.50 -0.85 -7.66
C THR A 59 9.73 -0.98 -6.77
N ALA A 60 9.75 -0.29 -5.63
CA ALA A 60 10.84 -0.42 -4.66
C ALA A 60 10.89 -1.83 -4.03
N SER A 61 9.73 -2.40 -3.69
CA SER A 61 9.68 -3.77 -3.15
C SER A 61 10.02 -4.84 -4.18
N GLN A 62 9.76 -4.59 -5.48
CA GLN A 62 10.21 -5.47 -6.57
C GLN A 62 11.73 -5.47 -6.69
N TYR A 63 12.37 -4.30 -6.53
CA TYR A 63 13.82 -4.18 -6.58
C TYR A 63 14.51 -4.95 -5.45
N LEU A 64 13.93 -4.93 -4.25
CA LEU A 64 14.41 -5.70 -3.08
C LEU A 64 13.89 -7.14 -3.01
N GLU A 65 13.24 -7.64 -4.06
CA GLU A 65 12.69 -9.00 -4.13
C GLU A 65 11.67 -9.35 -3.02
N LEU A 66 11.08 -8.33 -2.38
CA LEU A 66 10.03 -8.45 -1.35
C LEU A 66 8.66 -8.75 -1.98
N SER A 67 8.55 -9.96 -2.57
CA SER A 67 7.43 -10.38 -3.42
C SER A 67 6.04 -10.20 -2.78
N PRO A 68 5.80 -10.51 -1.49
CA PRO A 68 4.48 -10.32 -0.88
C PRO A 68 4.04 -8.85 -0.85
N ILE A 69 4.96 -7.93 -0.56
CA ILE A 69 4.71 -6.49 -0.52
C ILE A 69 4.43 -5.99 -1.94
N ALA A 70 5.31 -6.33 -2.88
CA ALA A 70 5.16 -5.98 -4.30
C ALA A 70 3.81 -6.41 -4.88
N LYS A 71 3.36 -7.64 -4.56
CA LYS A 71 2.08 -8.17 -5.03
C LYS A 71 0.88 -7.46 -4.41
N LEU A 72 0.90 -7.21 -3.10
CA LEU A 72 -0.17 -6.49 -2.42
C LEU A 72 -0.29 -5.06 -2.97
N SER A 73 0.83 -4.34 -3.09
CA SER A 73 0.85 -3.00 -3.65
C SER A 73 0.39 -2.97 -5.11
N ALA A 74 0.67 -4.00 -5.91
CA ALA A 74 0.15 -4.08 -7.28
C ALA A 74 -1.39 -4.23 -7.33
N ILE A 75 -1.99 -5.00 -6.42
CA ILE A 75 -3.46 -5.13 -6.33
C ILE A 75 -4.08 -3.78 -5.94
N ALA A 76 -3.49 -3.10 -4.94
CA ALA A 76 -3.96 -1.79 -4.50
C ALA A 76 -3.77 -0.70 -5.57
N GLU A 77 -2.66 -0.75 -6.31
CA GLU A 77 -2.38 0.13 -7.45
C GLU A 77 -3.47 0.00 -8.52
N ASP A 78 -3.86 -1.22 -8.91
CA ASP A 78 -4.91 -1.46 -9.92
C ASP A 78 -6.27 -0.87 -9.50
N ILE A 79 -6.66 -1.07 -8.23
CA ILE A 79 -7.90 -0.50 -7.70
C ILE A 79 -7.85 1.03 -7.69
N THR A 80 -6.74 1.62 -7.23
CA THR A 80 -6.59 3.08 -7.21
C THR A 80 -6.41 3.71 -8.58
N ASP A 81 -5.94 2.94 -9.58
CA ASP A 81 -5.91 3.35 -10.98
C ASP A 81 -7.33 3.57 -11.53
N ARG A 82 -8.27 2.69 -11.15
CA ARG A 82 -9.70 2.86 -11.48
C ARG A 82 -10.29 4.10 -10.82
N LEU A 83 -9.90 4.40 -9.58
CA LEU A 83 -10.35 5.61 -8.88
C LEU A 83 -9.83 6.88 -9.54
N LYS A 84 -8.52 6.97 -9.79
CA LYS A 84 -7.88 8.17 -10.36
C LYS A 84 -8.31 8.45 -11.80
N SER A 85 -8.72 7.41 -12.53
CA SER A 85 -9.20 7.49 -13.90
C SER A 85 -10.65 7.97 -14.01
N ASN A 86 -11.43 7.90 -12.92
CA ASN A 86 -12.77 8.46 -12.88
C ASN A 86 -12.67 10.00 -12.96
N ARG A 87 -13.38 10.64 -13.89
CA ARG A 87 -13.39 12.10 -14.06
C ARG A 87 -14.72 12.75 -13.66
N THR A 88 -15.66 11.96 -13.17
CA THR A 88 -17.00 12.43 -12.82
C THR A 88 -16.95 13.28 -11.56
N THR A 89 -17.66 14.40 -11.57
CA THR A 89 -17.76 15.32 -10.43
C THR A 89 -18.73 14.76 -9.39
N GLY A 90 -18.45 15.00 -8.11
CA GLY A 90 -19.29 14.54 -6.99
C GLY A 90 -19.16 13.06 -6.63
N VAL A 91 -18.26 12.31 -7.30
CA VAL A 91 -17.98 10.90 -6.99
C VAL A 91 -17.26 10.77 -5.65
N LYS A 92 -17.63 9.73 -4.91
CA LYS A 92 -17.01 9.30 -3.66
C LYS A 92 -16.74 7.81 -3.72
N ALA A 93 -15.71 7.34 -3.02
CA ALA A 93 -15.52 5.91 -2.82
C ALA A 93 -16.65 5.34 -1.97
N SER A 94 -17.00 4.07 -2.24
CA SER A 94 -17.90 3.32 -1.37
C SER A 94 -17.28 3.07 0.01
N ASN A 95 -18.12 2.82 1.02
CA ASN A 95 -17.61 2.42 2.33
C ASN A 95 -16.92 1.06 2.27
N GLU A 96 -17.42 0.12 1.46
CA GLU A 96 -16.80 -1.20 1.23
C GLU A 96 -15.34 -1.04 0.74
N LEU A 97 -15.11 -0.13 -0.21
CA LEU A 97 -13.78 0.13 -0.72
C LEU A 97 -12.87 0.81 0.31
N ILE A 98 -13.40 1.77 1.06
CA ILE A 98 -12.63 2.45 2.12
C ILE A 98 -12.16 1.43 3.15
N ASP A 99 -13.06 0.57 3.63
CA ASP A 99 -12.74 -0.47 4.61
C ASP A 99 -11.71 -1.45 4.04
N TRP A 100 -11.83 -1.84 2.77
CA TRP A 100 -10.86 -2.71 2.11
C TRP A 100 -9.47 -2.07 1.97
N LEU A 101 -9.40 -0.77 1.59
CA LEU A 101 -8.13 -0.05 1.50
C LEU A 101 -7.46 0.13 2.86
N LEU A 102 -8.24 0.31 3.94
CA LEU A 102 -7.71 0.34 5.31
C LEU A 102 -7.13 -1.02 5.71
N LEU A 103 -7.78 -2.13 5.36
CA LEU A 103 -7.21 -3.48 5.56
C LEU A 103 -5.88 -3.67 4.80
N VAL A 104 -5.75 -3.07 3.60
CA VAL A 104 -4.50 -3.08 2.85
C VAL A 104 -3.42 -2.26 3.56
N ALA A 105 -3.76 -1.07 4.07
CA ALA A 105 -2.83 -0.21 4.81
C ALA A 105 -2.32 -0.92 6.09
N ASP A 106 -3.23 -1.54 6.86
CA ASP A 106 -2.89 -2.34 8.04
C ASP A 106 -1.92 -3.49 7.69
N GLN A 107 -2.17 -4.18 6.57
CA GLN A 107 -1.31 -5.26 6.12
C GLN A 107 0.07 -4.78 5.69
N LEU A 108 0.16 -3.63 5.02
CA LEU A 108 1.44 -3.02 4.63
C LEU A 108 2.22 -2.55 5.86
N GLN A 109 1.56 -1.97 6.86
CA GLN A 109 2.21 -1.65 8.15
C GLN A 109 2.77 -2.92 8.79
N GLY A 110 1.97 -4.00 8.78
CA GLY A 110 2.43 -5.26 9.31
C GLY A 110 3.68 -5.82 8.62
N TYR A 111 3.78 -5.69 7.31
CA TYR A 111 4.99 -6.08 6.59
C TYR A 111 6.20 -5.21 6.91
N LEU A 112 6.00 -3.90 7.09
CA LEU A 112 7.07 -3.00 7.53
C LEU A 112 7.58 -3.42 8.92
N ASP A 113 6.67 -3.67 9.86
CA ASP A 113 7.02 -4.13 11.21
C ASP A 113 7.81 -5.44 11.17
N ASP A 114 7.40 -6.39 10.32
CA ASP A 114 8.08 -7.70 10.20
C ASP A 114 9.53 -7.54 9.70
N ILE A 115 9.76 -6.60 8.77
CA ILE A 115 11.12 -6.30 8.29
C ILE A 115 11.92 -5.63 9.40
N GLU A 116 11.42 -4.55 10.01
CA GLU A 116 12.14 -3.80 11.04
C GLU A 116 12.49 -4.64 12.28
N ASN A 117 11.65 -5.62 12.63
CA ASN A 117 11.90 -6.55 13.73
C ASN A 117 12.81 -7.74 13.37
N ASP A 118 13.32 -7.80 12.13
CA ASP A 118 14.13 -8.92 11.62
C ASP A 118 13.42 -10.28 11.80
N GLU A 119 12.10 -10.30 11.53
CA GLU A 119 11.32 -11.54 11.61
C GLU A 119 11.80 -12.57 10.58
N ILE A 120 11.48 -13.85 10.81
CA ILE A 120 11.93 -14.93 9.91
C ILE A 120 11.19 -14.87 8.57
N TYR A 121 9.91 -14.50 8.59
CA TYR A 121 9.04 -14.44 7.41
C TYR A 121 8.08 -13.26 7.54
N LEU A 122 7.69 -12.70 6.40
CA LEU A 122 6.56 -11.78 6.34
C LEU A 122 5.29 -12.52 6.80
N ARG A 123 4.47 -11.85 7.60
CA ARG A 123 3.20 -12.39 8.08
C ARG A 123 2.30 -12.82 6.92
N ILE A 124 1.38 -13.73 7.21
CA ILE A 124 0.45 -14.21 6.17
C ILE A 124 -0.49 -13.08 5.77
N LEU A 125 -0.76 -12.96 4.46
CA LEU A 125 -1.73 -12.02 3.92
C LEU A 125 -3.11 -12.24 4.56
N ASN A 126 -3.74 -11.17 5.05
CA ASN A 126 -5.11 -11.22 5.53
C ASN A 126 -6.04 -11.70 4.41
N PRO A 127 -6.74 -12.85 4.57
CA PRO A 127 -7.54 -13.44 3.50
C PRO A 127 -8.71 -12.55 3.06
N LYS A 128 -9.14 -11.58 3.89
CA LYS A 128 -10.17 -10.60 3.52
C LYS A 128 -9.73 -9.69 2.37
N ILE A 129 -8.41 -9.48 2.19
CA ILE A 129 -7.89 -8.66 1.09
C ILE A 129 -8.17 -9.31 -0.27
N ILE A 130 -8.28 -10.63 -0.32
CA ILE A 130 -8.61 -11.38 -1.54
C ILE A 130 -10.06 -11.10 -1.99
N ALA A 131 -10.95 -10.73 -1.04
CA ALA A 131 -12.30 -10.28 -1.34
C ALA A 131 -12.28 -8.82 -1.83
N ILE A 132 -11.92 -8.64 -3.10
CA ILE A 132 -11.91 -7.33 -3.76
C ILE A 132 -13.34 -6.74 -3.75
N PRO A 133 -13.52 -5.44 -3.40
CA PRO A 133 -14.83 -4.80 -3.34
C PRO A 133 -15.59 -4.88 -4.67
N ASN A 134 -16.88 -5.18 -4.59
CA ASN A 134 -17.76 -5.16 -5.77
C ASN A 134 -18.25 -3.74 -6.06
N GLU A 135 -18.56 -2.97 -5.01
CA GLU A 135 -18.97 -1.58 -5.12
C GLU A 135 -17.76 -0.68 -4.88
N ILE A 136 -17.35 0.08 -5.91
CA ILE A 136 -16.18 0.98 -5.82
C ILE A 136 -16.59 2.43 -5.55
N PHE A 137 -17.76 2.81 -6.05
CA PHE A 137 -18.29 4.16 -5.95
C PHE A 137 -19.66 4.13 -5.27
N ASN A 138 -19.97 5.18 -4.51
CA ASN A 138 -21.33 5.45 -4.02
C ASN A 138 -22.18 6.16 -5.09
#